data_AF-A0ABC9YU09-F1
#
_entry.id   AF-A0ABC9YU09-F1
#
_cell.length_a   1.000
_cell.length_b   1.000
_cell.length_c   1.000
_cell.angle_alpha   90.00
_cell.angle_beta   90.00
_cell.angle_gamma   90.00
#
_symmetry.space_group_name_H-M   'P 1'
#
loop_
_entity.id
_entity.type
_entity.pdbx_description
1 polymer ?
#
loop_
_entity_poly.entity_id
_entity_poly.type
_entity_poly.pdbx_seq_one_letter_code
_entity_poly.pdbx_strand_id
1 'polypeptide(L)'
;MTRSSQTVATPRRRGGPARADDAAIPSGKARAAARSAIDGDPTVHHPDHASDTANFGDRSDDRRGSDAPERSARGPRMSFGWAAFRAPRVGTSAAVAGGTVVSLAPGLLPRTPSAQAIVTALVVLIALGSAAIVRMVLRWKMFGIVHVPRVPAAVVAMALIGASMGCAEHWQNELRAAMGVGGIGPWYWAQWLAWTVPLVLIVVTFARWVRWVTRRLGRTRSIAAGVALLVAGQLVLVPTVIEWRQTAYAAANSYVDPALVQPDSPTRSGSPVSMASWPSLGAQGRRFVAGTPARTVRVYVGLDSAPDLDSRVALAIRELERTGGLQRRNLVVTVPTGSGWIDSDAAKGLDARFGGDVALVGLQYSDAPSWVTFMFGRNAAEESARALFRPVEQRISTLPDPPKLFIYGQSLGALGGSSVFTDDADQDRRTCGALWAGPPAGNVHHGRAKVLANASDPVVRWSPSLLWRAPDLTGIRPDAPVPQWLPVISFLQTTADLLGALDAPAGHGHRYGTDQGTVLPGC
;
A
#
# COMPACT_ATOMS: atom_id res chain seq x y z
N MET A 1 32.96 -12.27 -60.34
CA MET A 1 32.04 -13.08 -61.17
C MET A 1 30.59 -12.69 -60.86
N THR A 2 29.65 -13.01 -61.75
CA THR A 2 28.17 -13.03 -61.55
C THR A 2 27.52 -11.88 -60.77
N ARG A 3 26.87 -10.97 -61.53
CA ARG A 3 25.76 -10.13 -61.06
C ARG A 3 24.54 -11.00 -60.69
N SER A 4 23.59 -10.44 -59.96
CA SER A 4 22.22 -10.35 -60.48
C SER A 4 21.42 -9.23 -59.82
N SER A 5 20.62 -8.52 -60.62
CA SER A 5 19.69 -7.45 -60.20
C SER A 5 18.31 -7.77 -60.78
N GLN A 6 17.22 -7.42 -60.09
CA GLN A 6 15.90 -7.33 -60.72
C GLN A 6 15.01 -6.28 -60.06
N THR A 7 13.99 -5.84 -60.80
CA THR A 7 13.55 -4.44 -60.78
C THR A 7 12.05 -4.32 -61.10
N VAL A 8 11.32 -3.54 -60.28
CA VAL A 8 10.04 -2.84 -60.57
C VAL A 8 8.86 -3.62 -61.18
N ALA A 9 7.70 -3.55 -60.51
CA ALA A 9 6.39 -3.51 -61.18
C ALA A 9 5.33 -2.77 -60.34
N THR A 10 4.75 -1.69 -60.88
CA THR A 10 3.53 -1.03 -60.37
C THR A 10 2.49 -0.92 -61.49
N PRO A 11 1.19 -1.15 -61.22
CA PRO A 11 0.09 -0.64 -62.04
C PRO A 11 -0.58 0.62 -61.43
N ARG A 12 -1.40 1.32 -62.23
CA ARG A 12 -1.96 2.66 -61.95
C ARG A 12 -3.48 2.68 -61.74
N ARG A 13 -3.92 3.65 -60.92
CA ARG A 13 -5.14 4.50 -60.99
C ARG A 13 -6.38 4.04 -61.81
N ARG A 14 -7.54 4.12 -61.16
CA ARG A 14 -8.82 4.78 -61.54
C ARG A 14 -9.72 4.73 -60.28
N GLY A 15 -10.56 5.69 -59.89
CA GLY A 15 -10.85 7.07 -60.33
C GLY A 15 -11.90 7.68 -59.36
N GLY A 16 -12.12 9.00 -59.37
CA GLY A 16 -13.28 9.65 -58.71
C GLY A 16 -14.26 10.23 -59.76
N PRO A 17 -15.25 11.09 -59.40
CA PRO A 17 -15.63 11.59 -58.06
C PRO A 17 -17.16 11.51 -57.75
N ALA A 18 -17.59 11.90 -56.54
CA ALA A 18 -18.92 12.50 -56.27
C ALA A 18 -19.01 13.07 -54.83
N ARG A 19 -19.94 14.02 -54.60
CA ARG A 19 -20.45 14.47 -53.28
C ARG A 19 -21.86 13.91 -53.08
N ALA A 20 -22.25 13.65 -51.84
CA ALA A 20 -23.54 14.06 -51.28
C ALA A 20 -23.55 13.93 -49.75
N ASP A 21 -24.41 14.73 -49.15
CA ASP A 21 -24.80 14.85 -47.74
C ASP A 21 -25.50 13.54 -47.24
N ASP A 22 -25.91 13.34 -45.97
CA ASP A 22 -26.40 14.30 -44.97
C ASP A 22 -26.46 13.66 -43.54
N ALA A 23 -27.00 14.43 -42.59
CA ALA A 23 -27.60 14.05 -41.30
C ALA A 23 -26.68 13.63 -40.12
N ALA A 24 -26.80 14.39 -39.02
CA ALA A 24 -26.23 14.08 -37.70
C ALA A 24 -27.34 13.97 -36.63
N ILE A 25 -27.21 13.04 -35.67
CA ILE A 25 -28.10 12.94 -34.49
C ILE A 25 -27.29 12.57 -33.23
N PRO A 26 -27.22 13.45 -32.21
CA PRO A 26 -26.78 13.11 -30.86
C PRO A 26 -27.97 12.84 -29.91
N SER A 27 -27.96 11.73 -29.19
CA SER A 27 -29.07 11.30 -28.31
C SER A 27 -28.92 11.77 -26.85
N GLY A 28 -29.32 13.01 -26.57
CA GLY A 28 -29.47 13.49 -25.19
C GLY A 28 -30.78 13.02 -24.53
N LYS A 29 -30.72 12.54 -23.28
CA LYS A 29 -31.90 12.40 -22.40
C LYS A 29 -31.62 12.92 -20.99
N ALA A 30 -32.24 14.04 -20.65
CA ALA A 30 -32.18 14.65 -19.31
C ALA A 30 -33.19 14.00 -18.34
N ARG A 31 -32.98 14.21 -17.02
CA ARG A 31 -33.91 13.83 -15.95
C ARG A 31 -34.84 14.99 -15.58
N ALA A 32 -36.15 14.74 -15.64
CA ALA A 32 -37.23 15.49 -14.98
C ALA A 32 -38.52 14.64 -15.10
N ALA A 33 -39.52 14.69 -14.22
CA ALA A 33 -39.61 15.14 -12.82
C ALA A 33 -40.78 14.35 -12.16
N ALA A 34 -41.09 14.55 -10.87
CA ALA A 34 -42.18 13.86 -10.18
C ALA A 34 -43.27 14.83 -9.68
N ARG A 35 -44.57 14.44 -9.79
CA ARG A 35 -45.70 14.80 -8.89
C ARG A 35 -47.07 14.29 -9.38
N SER A 36 -48.04 14.25 -8.44
CA SER A 36 -49.47 13.85 -8.55
C SER A 36 -49.73 12.37 -8.90
N ALA A 37 -50.59 11.56 -8.24
CA ALA A 37 -51.66 11.69 -7.22
C ALA A 37 -53.11 11.91 -7.73
N ILE A 38 -54.03 11.09 -7.18
CA ILE A 38 -55.52 11.14 -7.24
C ILE A 38 -56.09 10.76 -8.63
N ASP A 39 -57.17 9.96 -8.83
CA ASP A 39 -58.15 9.25 -7.96
C ASP A 39 -58.63 7.92 -8.64
N GLY A 40 -59.56 7.16 -8.03
CA GLY A 40 -60.54 6.35 -8.79
C GLY A 40 -60.69 4.85 -8.46
N ASP A 41 -61.67 4.52 -7.62
CA ASP A 41 -62.43 3.24 -7.58
C ASP A 41 -63.77 3.48 -8.36
N PRO A 42 -64.52 2.49 -8.91
CA PRO A 42 -65.30 1.57 -8.06
C PRO A 42 -65.65 0.15 -8.61
N THR A 43 -66.14 -0.71 -7.71
CA THR A 43 -67.17 -1.77 -7.92
C THR A 43 -66.82 -3.04 -8.73
N VAL A 44 -67.41 -4.23 -8.52
CA VAL A 44 -68.23 -4.84 -7.43
C VAL A 44 -68.22 -6.37 -7.58
N HIS A 45 -68.14 -7.16 -6.49
CA HIS A 45 -69.11 -8.23 -6.18
C HIS A 45 -68.91 -8.93 -4.82
N HIS A 46 -70.02 -9.01 -4.09
CA HIS A 46 -70.35 -9.86 -2.94
C HIS A 46 -71.69 -10.58 -3.34
N PRO A 47 -72.39 -11.37 -2.50
CA PRO A 47 -72.13 -11.81 -1.11
C PRO A 47 -72.21 -13.38 -1.02
N ASP A 48 -72.56 -14.14 0.04
CA ASP A 48 -72.61 -13.99 1.51
C ASP A 48 -72.61 -15.39 2.19
N HIS A 49 -72.62 -15.41 3.54
CA HIS A 49 -73.32 -16.38 4.43
C HIS A 49 -72.88 -17.87 4.46
N ALA A 50 -73.03 -18.62 5.57
CA ALA A 50 -73.40 -18.29 6.96
C ALA A 50 -72.81 -19.31 7.96
N SER A 51 -72.93 -19.01 9.25
CA SER A 51 -72.61 -19.90 10.39
C SER A 51 -73.76 -20.85 10.74
N ASP A 52 -73.45 -22.02 11.32
CA ASP A 52 -74.44 -22.82 12.07
C ASP A 52 -73.81 -23.54 13.29
N THR A 53 -74.63 -24.20 14.12
CA THR A 53 -74.37 -24.42 15.56
C THR A 53 -74.68 -25.84 16.10
N ALA A 54 -74.28 -26.06 17.37
CA ALA A 54 -74.81 -27.07 18.32
C ALA A 54 -74.47 -28.58 18.18
N ASN A 55 -73.49 -29.02 19.00
CA ASN A 55 -73.67 -29.92 20.17
C ASN A 55 -74.62 -31.15 20.10
N PHE A 56 -74.11 -32.38 20.33
CA PHE A 56 -74.67 -33.39 21.28
C PHE A 56 -73.82 -34.69 21.40
N GLY A 57 -73.91 -35.39 22.55
CA GLY A 57 -73.53 -36.82 22.78
C GLY A 57 -72.03 -37.12 22.96
N ASP A 58 -71.48 -37.33 24.17
CA ASP A 58 -71.70 -38.39 25.18
C ASP A 58 -71.09 -39.77 24.87
N ARG A 59 -70.04 -40.14 25.60
CA ARG A 59 -69.87 -41.49 26.20
C ARG A 59 -68.80 -41.56 27.29
N SER A 60 -69.14 -42.35 28.31
CA SER A 60 -68.35 -42.87 29.43
C SER A 60 -67.08 -43.67 29.01
N ASP A 61 -66.13 -44.05 29.87
CA ASP A 61 -66.18 -44.18 31.35
C ASP A 61 -64.78 -44.25 32.06
N ASP A 62 -64.83 -44.14 33.40
CA ASP A 62 -64.11 -44.91 34.44
C ASP A 62 -62.70 -44.53 35.02
N ARG A 63 -62.59 -44.78 36.34
CA ARG A 63 -61.43 -44.96 37.27
C ARG A 63 -60.53 -43.78 37.72
N ARG A 64 -61.04 -43.10 38.75
CA ARG A 64 -60.44 -42.93 40.10
C ARG A 64 -58.91 -43.08 40.28
N GLY A 65 -58.29 -42.07 40.88
CA GLY A 65 -56.97 -42.15 41.52
C GLY A 65 -56.67 -40.90 42.35
N SER A 66 -57.10 -40.89 43.62
CA SER A 66 -56.96 -39.73 44.50
C SER A 66 -55.65 -39.74 45.29
N ASP A 67 -54.85 -38.68 45.17
CA ASP A 67 -53.97 -38.22 46.25
C ASP A 67 -53.57 -36.75 46.04
N ALA A 68 -53.58 -35.97 47.12
CA ALA A 68 -53.08 -34.60 47.15
C ALA A 68 -52.56 -34.27 48.56
N PRO A 69 -51.40 -33.62 48.66
CA PRO A 69 -51.42 -32.32 49.33
C PRO A 69 -50.52 -31.23 48.70
N GLU A 70 -50.92 -29.99 48.99
CA GLU A 70 -50.09 -28.78 49.13
C GLU A 70 -48.91 -28.53 48.16
N ARG A 71 -49.20 -27.79 47.08
CA ARG A 71 -48.17 -27.04 46.35
C ARG A 71 -47.72 -25.80 47.15
N SER A 72 -46.68 -25.94 47.97
CA SER A 72 -46.02 -24.77 48.57
C SER A 72 -45.47 -23.83 47.48
N ALA A 73 -45.86 -22.55 47.55
CA ALA A 73 -45.58 -21.56 46.50
C ALA A 73 -44.13 -21.03 46.52
N ARG A 74 -43.17 -21.85 46.10
CA ARG A 74 -41.80 -21.38 45.81
C ARG A 74 -41.77 -20.69 44.45
N GLY A 75 -41.93 -19.37 44.46
CA GLY A 75 -41.83 -18.53 43.26
C GLY A 75 -40.46 -18.67 42.54
N PRO A 76 -40.37 -18.29 41.25
CA PRO A 76 -39.15 -18.51 40.47
C PRO A 76 -37.97 -17.74 41.06
N ARG A 77 -37.02 -18.45 41.67
CA ARG A 77 -35.71 -17.88 41.98
C ARG A 77 -35.01 -17.58 40.66
N MET A 78 -35.10 -16.33 40.21
CA MET A 78 -34.24 -15.78 39.16
C MET A 78 -32.79 -15.71 39.67
N SER A 79 -32.13 -16.86 39.73
CA SER A 79 -30.68 -16.91 39.75
C SER A 79 -30.19 -16.24 38.47
N PHE A 80 -29.65 -15.03 38.59
CA PHE A 80 -29.06 -14.29 37.47
C PHE A 80 -27.75 -14.97 37.08
N GLY A 81 -27.88 -16.13 36.42
CA GLY A 81 -26.81 -17.03 36.10
C GLY A 81 -25.88 -16.39 35.09
N TRP A 82 -24.72 -15.93 35.56
CA TRP A 82 -23.60 -15.55 34.71
C TRP A 82 -23.35 -16.69 33.71
N ALA A 83 -23.71 -16.46 32.44
CA ALA A 83 -23.80 -17.51 31.44
C ALA A 83 -22.47 -18.27 31.35
N ALA A 84 -22.44 -19.50 31.89
CA ALA A 84 -21.23 -20.09 32.46
C ALA A 84 -20.03 -19.98 31.51
N PHE A 85 -19.09 -19.10 31.85
CA PHE A 85 -17.97 -18.69 30.98
C PHE A 85 -17.02 -19.88 30.77
N ARG A 86 -17.34 -20.73 29.78
CA ARG A 86 -16.59 -21.94 29.47
C ARG A 86 -15.22 -21.55 28.95
N ALA A 87 -14.24 -21.59 29.84
CA ALA A 87 -12.85 -21.22 29.58
C ALA A 87 -12.35 -21.78 28.22
N PRO A 88 -11.62 -20.96 27.44
CA PRO A 88 -11.20 -21.30 26.09
C PRO A 88 -10.40 -22.61 26.06
N ARG A 89 -10.39 -23.28 24.91
CA ARG A 89 -9.55 -24.47 24.71
C ARG A 89 -8.08 -24.06 24.85
N VAL A 90 -7.26 -24.91 25.45
CA VAL A 90 -5.81 -24.65 25.68
C VAL A 90 -5.11 -24.19 24.41
N GLY A 91 -5.25 -24.93 23.30
CA GLY A 91 -4.74 -24.53 21.97
C GLY A 91 -5.55 -23.44 21.26
N THR A 92 -6.37 -22.67 21.96
CA THR A 92 -6.93 -21.38 21.54
C THR A 92 -6.29 -20.29 22.40
N SER A 93 -6.21 -20.46 23.73
CA SER A 93 -5.46 -19.57 24.62
C SER A 93 -4.00 -19.42 24.18
N ALA A 94 -3.32 -20.53 23.90
CA ALA A 94 -1.93 -20.55 23.44
C ALA A 94 -1.74 -19.92 22.04
N ALA A 95 -2.73 -20.07 21.15
CA ALA A 95 -2.69 -19.48 19.82
C ALA A 95 -2.88 -17.95 19.86
N VAL A 96 -3.78 -17.46 20.71
CA VAL A 96 -3.97 -16.02 20.93
C VAL A 96 -2.74 -15.44 21.62
N ALA A 97 -2.28 -16.00 22.74
CA ALA A 97 -1.10 -15.50 23.44
C ALA A 97 0.16 -15.54 22.55
N GLY A 98 0.45 -16.67 21.90
CA GLY A 98 1.60 -16.78 21.00
C GLY A 98 1.54 -15.81 19.82
N GLY A 99 0.37 -15.64 19.20
CA GLY A 99 0.19 -14.68 18.11
C GLY A 99 0.31 -13.22 18.56
N THR A 100 -0.20 -12.89 19.76
CA THR A 100 -0.06 -11.57 20.36
C THR A 100 1.40 -11.27 20.74
N VAL A 101 2.10 -12.22 21.39
CA VAL A 101 3.53 -12.07 21.74
C VAL A 101 4.39 -11.90 20.49
N VAL A 102 4.19 -12.69 19.43
CA VAL A 102 4.92 -12.53 18.16
C VAL A 102 4.62 -11.19 17.50
N SER A 103 3.39 -10.68 17.59
CA SER A 103 3.02 -9.37 17.05
C SER A 103 3.55 -8.19 17.88
N LEU A 104 3.67 -8.35 19.20
CA LEU A 104 4.20 -7.34 20.14
C LEU A 104 5.74 -7.38 20.27
N ALA A 105 6.40 -8.27 19.53
CA ALA A 105 7.86 -8.30 19.47
C ALA A 105 8.43 -6.96 18.91
N PRO A 106 9.65 -6.56 19.32
CA PRO A 106 10.29 -5.32 18.89
C PRO A 106 10.30 -5.09 17.36
N GLY A 107 9.77 -3.94 16.94
CA GLY A 107 9.81 -3.42 15.56
C GLY A 107 10.85 -2.31 15.39
N LEU A 108 10.92 -1.73 14.18
CA LEU A 108 11.86 -0.67 13.81
C LEU A 108 11.30 0.74 14.03
N LEU A 109 9.97 0.88 13.93
CA LEU A 109 9.29 2.18 13.94
C LEU A 109 8.20 2.23 15.02
N PRO A 110 7.95 3.39 15.64
CA PRO A 110 6.77 3.62 16.46
C PRO A 110 5.48 3.39 15.67
N ARG A 111 4.62 2.47 16.11
CA ARG A 111 3.36 2.16 15.42
C ARG A 111 2.17 2.86 16.05
N THR A 112 1.22 3.30 15.22
CA THR A 112 -0.12 3.71 15.68
C THR A 112 -0.86 2.51 16.30
N PRO A 113 -1.81 2.74 17.23
CA PRO A 113 -2.52 1.64 17.88
C PRO A 113 -3.36 0.82 16.90
N SER A 114 -3.90 1.45 15.84
CA SER A 114 -4.60 0.79 14.75
C SER A 114 -3.68 -0.08 13.89
N ALA A 115 -2.48 0.40 13.51
CA ALA A 115 -1.50 -0.41 12.78
C ALA A 115 -1.07 -1.63 13.59
N GLN A 116 -0.69 -1.43 14.86
CA GLN A 116 -0.33 -2.55 15.75
C GLN A 116 -1.51 -3.52 15.94
N ALA A 117 -2.74 -3.02 16.00
CA ALA A 117 -3.94 -3.87 16.15
C ALA A 117 -4.23 -4.73 14.91
N ILE A 118 -4.00 -4.22 13.71
CA ILE A 118 -4.12 -4.95 12.44
C ILE A 118 -3.07 -6.08 12.37
N VAL A 119 -1.81 -5.79 12.70
CA VAL A 119 -0.74 -6.80 12.75
C VAL A 119 -1.07 -7.86 13.80
N THR A 120 -1.55 -7.45 14.98
CA THR A 120 -1.95 -8.37 16.06
C THR A 120 -3.09 -9.27 15.59
N ALA A 121 -4.13 -8.71 14.96
CA ALA A 121 -5.26 -9.49 14.45
C ALA A 121 -4.81 -10.50 13.39
N LEU A 122 -3.95 -10.10 12.43
CA LEU A 122 -3.42 -10.98 11.39
C LEU A 122 -2.62 -12.15 11.98
N VAL A 123 -1.66 -11.87 12.86
CA VAL A 123 -0.78 -12.91 13.44
C VAL A 123 -1.58 -13.85 14.36
N VAL A 124 -2.54 -13.32 15.13
CA VAL A 124 -3.46 -14.16 15.95
C VAL A 124 -4.36 -15.03 15.07
N LEU A 125 -4.88 -14.51 13.95
CA LEU A 125 -5.70 -15.29 13.01
C LEU A 125 -4.89 -16.41 12.33
N ILE A 126 -3.64 -16.14 11.94
CA ILE A 126 -2.70 -17.16 11.43
C ILE A 126 -2.44 -18.23 12.49
N ALA A 127 -2.13 -17.83 13.74
CA ALA A 127 -1.91 -18.77 14.84
C ALA A 127 -3.15 -19.63 15.16
N LEU A 128 -4.35 -19.04 15.12
CA LEU A 128 -5.62 -19.77 15.29
C LEU A 128 -5.89 -20.75 14.14
N GLY A 129 -5.55 -20.38 12.90
CA GLY A 129 -5.62 -21.24 11.73
C GLY A 129 -4.68 -22.44 11.85
N SER A 130 -3.39 -22.19 12.12
CA SER A 130 -2.38 -23.22 12.37
C SER A 130 -2.78 -24.16 13.52
N ALA A 131 -3.27 -23.63 14.64
CA ALA A 131 -3.76 -24.44 15.76
C ALA A 131 -5.03 -25.25 15.44
N ALA A 132 -5.81 -24.86 14.43
CA ALA A 132 -6.91 -25.66 13.91
C ALA A 132 -6.42 -26.79 12.98
N ILE A 133 -5.42 -26.52 12.13
CA ILE A 133 -4.78 -27.51 11.24
C ILE A 133 -4.03 -28.57 12.05
N VAL A 134 -3.18 -28.17 12.99
CA VAL A 134 -2.45 -29.10 13.90
C VAL A 134 -3.44 -30.00 14.66
N ARG A 135 -4.55 -29.44 15.15
CA ARG A 135 -5.61 -30.21 15.81
C ARG A 135 -6.32 -31.19 14.86
N MET A 136 -6.43 -30.87 13.57
CA MET A 136 -6.99 -31.78 12.57
C MET A 136 -6.04 -32.96 12.31
N VAL A 137 -4.73 -32.70 12.16
CA VAL A 137 -3.71 -33.73 11.95
C VAL A 137 -3.54 -34.64 13.17
N LEU A 138 -3.45 -34.08 14.39
CA LEU A 138 -3.31 -34.88 15.62
C LEU A 138 -4.50 -35.81 15.87
N ARG A 139 -5.71 -35.39 15.50
CA ARG A 139 -6.93 -36.23 15.54
C ARG A 139 -6.90 -37.38 14.53
N TRP A 140 -6.10 -37.27 13.48
CA TRP A 140 -5.97 -38.28 12.43
C TRP A 140 -4.92 -39.34 12.76
N LYS A 141 -3.99 -39.07 13.69
CA LYS A 141 -2.92 -39.99 14.12
C LYS A 141 -3.10 -40.60 15.53
N MET A 142 -4.31 -40.54 16.10
CA MET A 142 -4.68 -41.15 17.40
C MET A 142 -3.70 -40.96 18.58
N PHE A 143 -3.09 -39.79 18.73
CA PHE A 143 -2.31 -39.48 19.94
C PHE A 143 -3.24 -39.19 21.13
N GLY A 144 -2.97 -39.85 22.27
CA GLY A 144 -3.69 -39.61 23.53
C GLY A 144 -3.47 -38.19 24.05
N ILE A 145 -4.52 -37.37 24.08
CA ILE A 145 -4.42 -35.96 24.48
C ILE A 145 -4.52 -35.84 26.00
N VAL A 146 -3.37 -35.56 26.64
CA VAL A 146 -3.29 -35.20 28.07
C VAL A 146 -4.24 -34.04 28.37
N HIS A 147 -5.09 -34.21 29.39
CA HIS A 147 -6.16 -33.26 29.71
C HIS A 147 -5.64 -32.06 30.53
N VAL A 148 -4.95 -31.15 29.87
CA VAL A 148 -4.51 -29.87 30.47
C VAL A 148 -5.74 -29.01 30.84
N PRO A 149 -5.84 -28.53 32.10
CA PRO A 149 -6.98 -27.72 32.55
C PRO A 149 -7.02 -26.35 31.86
N ARG A 150 -8.22 -25.93 31.46
CA ARG A 150 -8.42 -24.74 30.61
C ARG A 150 -8.23 -23.41 31.31
N VAL A 151 -8.54 -23.33 32.61
CA VAL A 151 -8.44 -22.08 33.37
C VAL A 151 -6.97 -21.68 33.59
N PRO A 152 -6.06 -22.54 34.09
CA PRO A 152 -4.63 -22.22 34.14
C PRO A 152 -4.04 -21.81 32.78
N ALA A 153 -4.40 -22.52 31.71
CA ALA A 153 -3.95 -22.16 30.36
C ALA A 153 -4.48 -20.79 29.86
N ALA A 154 -5.63 -20.33 30.35
CA ALA A 154 -6.14 -18.98 30.10
C ALA A 154 -5.44 -17.93 30.97
N VAL A 155 -5.17 -18.23 32.25
CA VAL A 155 -4.43 -17.34 33.16
C VAL A 155 -2.99 -17.12 32.66
N VAL A 156 -2.27 -18.18 32.29
CA VAL A 156 -0.93 -18.08 31.70
C VAL A 156 -0.95 -17.30 30.38
N ALA A 157 -1.96 -17.50 29.53
CA ALA A 157 -2.13 -16.72 28.30
C ALA A 157 -2.33 -15.22 28.57
N MET A 158 -3.14 -14.85 29.56
CA MET A 158 -3.34 -13.45 29.96
C MET A 158 -2.07 -12.84 30.56
N ALA A 159 -1.34 -13.58 31.39
CA ALA A 159 -0.07 -13.14 31.98
C ALA A 159 1.01 -12.87 30.91
N LEU A 160 1.14 -13.76 29.92
CA LEU A 160 2.05 -13.58 28.78
C LEU A 160 1.67 -12.37 27.91
N ILE A 161 0.36 -12.12 27.71
CA ILE A 161 -0.11 -10.93 27.00
C ILE A 161 0.22 -9.66 27.79
N GLY A 162 -0.08 -9.62 29.10
CA GLY A 162 0.25 -8.46 29.94
C GLY A 162 1.75 -8.16 30.01
N ALA A 163 2.59 -9.19 30.15
CA ALA A 163 4.04 -9.03 30.13
C ALA A 163 4.56 -8.52 28.78
N SER A 164 4.07 -9.08 27.66
CA SER A 164 4.48 -8.61 26.32
C SER A 164 3.95 -7.21 25.98
N MET A 165 2.80 -6.79 26.51
CA MET A 165 2.35 -5.38 26.43
C MET A 165 3.32 -4.45 27.17
N GLY A 166 3.77 -4.81 28.38
CA GLY A 166 4.76 -4.01 29.12
C GLY A 166 6.09 -3.86 28.39
N CYS A 167 6.64 -4.98 27.88
CA CYS A 167 7.87 -4.94 27.06
C CYS A 167 7.68 -4.12 25.76
N ALA A 168 6.52 -4.24 25.12
CA ALA A 168 6.22 -3.49 23.90
C ALA A 168 6.02 -2.00 24.17
N GLU A 169 5.44 -1.61 25.31
CA GLU A 169 5.30 -0.20 25.72
C GLU A 169 6.66 0.44 25.98
N HIS A 170 7.54 -0.26 26.70
CA HIS A 170 8.91 0.17 26.94
C HIS A 170 9.66 0.40 25.62
N TRP A 171 9.70 -0.60 24.73
CA TRP A 171 10.35 -0.51 23.41
C TRP A 171 9.77 0.61 22.54
N GLN A 172 8.44 0.74 22.52
CA GLN A 172 7.77 1.80 21.76
C GLN A 172 7.94 3.21 22.34
N ASN A 173 8.33 3.34 23.61
CA ASN A 173 8.71 4.61 24.21
C ASN A 173 10.20 4.91 24.03
N GLU A 174 11.08 3.91 24.00
CA GLU A 174 12.49 4.08 23.61
C GLU A 174 12.63 4.57 22.15
N LEU A 175 11.95 3.91 21.21
CA LEU A 175 11.94 4.36 19.80
C LEU A 175 11.38 5.78 19.66
N ARG A 176 10.31 6.13 20.38
CA ARG A 176 9.73 7.48 20.32
C ARG A 176 10.64 8.54 20.93
N ALA A 177 11.29 8.25 22.06
CA ALA A 177 12.27 9.13 22.67
C ALA A 177 13.46 9.39 21.74
N ALA A 178 14.00 8.36 21.10
CA ALA A 178 15.08 8.48 20.11
C ALA A 178 14.68 9.34 18.90
N MET A 179 13.40 9.31 18.49
CA MET A 179 12.86 10.08 17.37
C MET A 179 12.28 11.45 17.77
N GLY A 180 12.36 11.86 19.04
CA GLY A 180 11.78 13.12 19.53
C GLY A 180 10.25 13.18 19.51
N VAL A 181 9.57 12.03 19.50
CA VAL A 181 8.10 11.90 19.43
C VAL A 181 7.52 11.68 20.83
N GLY A 182 6.35 12.25 21.12
CA GLY A 182 5.64 12.05 22.39
C GLY A 182 5.26 10.59 22.64
N GLY A 183 5.62 10.06 23.82
CA GLY A 183 5.41 8.66 24.20
C GLY A 183 3.95 8.20 24.27
N ILE A 184 3.76 6.88 24.29
CA ILE A 184 2.46 6.23 24.50
C ILE A 184 2.20 5.96 25.98
N GLY A 185 0.91 5.87 26.31
CA GLY A 185 0.40 5.45 27.61
C GLY A 185 -0.95 4.71 27.47
N PRO A 186 -1.72 4.48 28.55
CA PRO A 186 -2.81 3.50 28.60
C PRO A 186 -3.88 3.59 27.50
N TRP A 187 -4.17 4.80 26.99
CA TRP A 187 -5.13 5.01 25.90
C TRP A 187 -4.72 4.33 24.58
N TYR A 188 -3.42 4.14 24.35
CA TYR A 188 -2.88 3.37 23.22
C TYR A 188 -3.39 1.92 23.26
N TRP A 189 -3.27 1.26 24.42
CA TRP A 189 -3.69 -0.12 24.60
C TRP A 189 -5.21 -0.29 24.57
N ALA A 190 -5.96 0.70 25.08
CA ALA A 190 -7.42 0.74 24.94
C ALA A 190 -7.85 0.75 23.46
N GLN A 191 -7.25 1.63 22.64
CA GLN A 191 -7.50 1.66 21.20
C GLN A 191 -7.05 0.38 20.49
N TRP A 192 -5.86 -0.14 20.80
CA TRP A 192 -5.34 -1.38 20.24
C TRP A 192 -6.32 -2.55 20.47
N LEU A 193 -6.81 -2.72 21.70
CA LEU A 193 -7.78 -3.76 22.04
C LEU A 193 -9.12 -3.56 21.31
N ALA A 194 -9.60 -2.31 21.25
CA ALA A 194 -10.84 -1.94 20.56
C ALA A 194 -10.79 -2.19 19.04
N TRP A 195 -9.61 -2.17 18.41
CA TRP A 195 -9.43 -2.56 17.01
C TRP A 195 -9.18 -4.07 16.83
N THR A 196 -8.29 -4.68 17.62
CA THR A 196 -7.92 -6.10 17.45
C THR A 196 -9.11 -7.04 17.70
N VAL A 197 -9.92 -6.79 18.74
CA VAL A 197 -10.99 -7.73 19.11
C VAL A 197 -12.06 -7.83 18.00
N PRO A 198 -12.64 -6.73 17.46
CA PRO A 198 -13.55 -6.81 16.33
C PRO A 198 -12.93 -7.44 15.08
N LEU A 199 -11.69 -7.10 14.71
CA LEU A 199 -11.02 -7.66 13.53
C LEU A 199 -10.90 -9.19 13.62
N VAL A 200 -10.44 -9.72 14.76
CA VAL A 200 -10.35 -11.17 14.98
C VAL A 200 -11.74 -11.82 15.01
N LEU A 201 -12.72 -11.18 15.67
CA LEU A 201 -14.09 -11.71 15.75
C LEU A 201 -14.76 -11.80 14.38
N ILE A 202 -14.67 -10.76 13.54
CA ILE A 202 -15.27 -10.72 12.19
C ILE A 202 -14.73 -11.86 11.32
N VAL A 203 -13.41 -12.07 11.28
CA VAL A 203 -12.83 -13.16 10.48
C VAL A 203 -13.19 -14.54 11.04
N VAL A 204 -13.25 -14.70 12.37
CA VAL A 204 -13.62 -15.98 13.02
C VAL A 204 -15.13 -16.29 12.87
N THR A 205 -16.02 -15.31 12.88
CA THR A 205 -17.45 -15.51 12.62
C THR A 205 -17.71 -15.78 11.14
N PHE A 206 -17.05 -15.06 10.24
CA PHE A 206 -17.12 -15.31 8.80
C PHE A 206 -16.62 -16.72 8.44
N ALA A 207 -15.46 -17.15 8.95
CA ALA A 207 -14.94 -18.50 8.73
C ALA A 207 -15.88 -19.59 9.30
N ARG A 208 -16.59 -19.31 10.40
CA ARG A 208 -17.65 -20.19 10.92
C ARG A 208 -18.88 -20.22 10.03
N TRP A 209 -19.31 -19.08 9.50
CA TRP A 209 -20.43 -18.97 8.58
C TRP A 209 -20.15 -19.73 7.27
N VAL A 210 -18.99 -19.54 6.65
CA VAL A 210 -18.54 -20.33 5.47
C VAL A 210 -18.53 -21.83 5.80
N ARG A 211 -18.05 -22.23 6.98
CA ARG A 211 -18.08 -23.63 7.43
C ARG A 211 -19.51 -24.17 7.65
N TRP A 212 -20.48 -23.33 8.00
CA TRP A 212 -21.89 -23.69 8.14
C TRP A 212 -22.57 -23.80 6.77
N VAL A 213 -22.37 -22.82 5.88
CA VAL A 213 -22.87 -22.80 4.50
C VAL A 213 -22.41 -24.04 3.73
N THR A 214 -21.10 -24.32 3.75
CA THR A 214 -20.52 -25.49 3.06
C THR A 214 -21.01 -26.84 3.61
N ARG A 215 -21.31 -26.91 4.91
CA ARG A 215 -21.95 -28.08 5.51
C ARG A 215 -23.42 -28.23 5.11
N ARG A 216 -24.17 -27.13 4.94
CA ARG A 216 -25.58 -27.13 4.56
C ARG A 216 -25.80 -27.41 3.06
N LEU A 217 -24.87 -26.97 2.21
CA LEU A 217 -24.90 -27.23 0.76
C LEU A 217 -24.36 -28.62 0.37
N GLY A 218 -23.49 -29.21 1.19
CA GLY A 218 -22.80 -30.47 0.88
C GLY A 218 -21.53 -30.27 0.05
N ARG A 219 -20.62 -31.26 0.07
CA ARG A 219 -19.24 -31.11 -0.43
C ARG A 219 -19.18 -30.78 -1.93
N THR A 220 -19.96 -31.45 -2.76
CA THR A 220 -19.98 -31.27 -4.22
C THR A 220 -20.48 -29.89 -4.62
N ARG A 221 -21.66 -29.48 -4.14
CA ARG A 221 -22.22 -28.14 -4.41
C ARG A 221 -21.31 -27.02 -3.87
N SER A 222 -20.65 -27.23 -2.73
CA SER A 222 -19.67 -26.30 -2.18
C SER A 222 -18.42 -26.14 -3.06
N ILE A 223 -17.90 -27.25 -3.61
CA ILE A 223 -16.76 -27.20 -4.54
C ILE A 223 -17.18 -26.54 -5.86
N ALA A 224 -18.33 -26.91 -6.43
CA ALA A 224 -18.84 -26.30 -7.66
C ALA A 224 -19.05 -24.78 -7.50
N ALA A 225 -19.67 -24.34 -6.40
CA ALA A 225 -19.82 -22.91 -6.10
C ALA A 225 -18.47 -22.21 -5.86
N GLY A 226 -17.51 -22.87 -5.19
CA GLY A 226 -16.17 -22.34 -4.98
C GLY A 226 -15.37 -22.17 -6.27
N VAL A 227 -15.46 -23.14 -7.19
CA VAL A 227 -14.83 -23.05 -8.52
C VAL A 227 -15.52 -22.00 -9.38
N ALA A 228 -16.86 -21.93 -9.37
CA ALA A 228 -17.60 -20.90 -10.10
C ALA A 228 -17.26 -19.48 -9.59
N LEU A 229 -17.15 -19.28 -8.27
CA LEU A 229 -16.70 -18.03 -7.67
C LEU A 229 -15.24 -17.70 -7.98
N LEU A 230 -14.36 -18.70 -8.04
CA LEU A 230 -12.95 -18.51 -8.43
C LEU A 230 -12.83 -18.09 -9.91
N VAL A 231 -13.57 -18.75 -10.81
CA VAL A 231 -13.57 -18.43 -12.25
C VAL A 231 -14.23 -17.08 -12.52
N ALA A 232 -15.38 -16.79 -11.91
CA ALA A 232 -16.01 -15.46 -12.00
C ALA A 232 -15.13 -14.37 -11.39
N GLY A 233 -14.42 -14.66 -10.29
CA GLY A 233 -13.40 -13.78 -9.73
C GLY A 233 -12.25 -13.52 -10.69
N GLN A 234 -11.71 -14.56 -11.32
CA GLN A 234 -10.60 -14.41 -12.27
C GLN A 234 -11.00 -13.68 -13.57
N LEU A 235 -12.23 -13.87 -14.05
CA LEU A 235 -12.71 -13.28 -15.31
C LEU A 235 -13.33 -11.89 -15.14
N VAL A 236 -13.91 -11.56 -13.98
CA VAL A 236 -14.58 -10.28 -13.73
C VAL A 236 -13.87 -9.47 -12.66
N LEU A 237 -13.65 -10.03 -11.46
CA LEU A 237 -13.09 -9.27 -10.34
C LEU A 237 -11.63 -8.87 -10.58
N VAL A 238 -10.80 -9.73 -11.18
CA VAL A 238 -9.39 -9.40 -11.43
C VAL A 238 -9.23 -8.27 -12.47
N PRO A 239 -9.85 -8.32 -13.67
CA PRO A 239 -9.81 -7.20 -14.60
C PRO A 239 -10.40 -5.91 -14.04
N THR A 240 -11.59 -5.96 -13.42
CA THR A 240 -12.23 -4.75 -12.87
C THR A 240 -11.45 -4.13 -11.71
N VAL A 241 -10.77 -4.92 -10.87
CA VAL A 241 -9.88 -4.40 -9.82
C VAL A 241 -8.59 -3.81 -10.40
N ILE A 242 -8.08 -4.32 -11.53
CA ILE A 242 -6.92 -3.72 -12.22
C ILE A 242 -7.31 -2.38 -12.84
N GLU A 243 -8.40 -2.34 -13.60
CA GLU A 243 -8.94 -1.14 -14.26
C GLU A 243 -9.32 -0.06 -13.23
N TRP A 244 -10.03 -0.44 -12.16
CA TRP A 244 -10.36 0.46 -11.06
C TRP A 244 -9.12 1.03 -10.36
N ARG A 245 -8.06 0.22 -10.17
CA ARG A 245 -6.78 0.70 -9.60
C ARG A 245 -6.11 1.70 -10.52
N GLN A 246 -6.00 1.40 -11.82
CA GLN A 246 -5.42 2.31 -12.82
C GLN A 246 -6.20 3.64 -12.86
N THR A 247 -7.53 3.57 -12.89
CA THR A 247 -8.40 4.76 -12.85
C THR A 247 -8.21 5.56 -11.55
N ALA A 248 -8.09 4.89 -10.40
CA ALA A 248 -7.88 5.54 -9.11
C ALA A 248 -6.47 6.19 -9.00
N TYR A 249 -5.43 5.57 -9.57
CA TYR A 249 -4.08 6.13 -9.58
C TYR A 249 -3.98 7.31 -10.56
N ALA A 250 -4.56 7.21 -11.75
CA ALA A 250 -4.66 8.32 -12.71
C ALA A 250 -5.48 9.49 -12.14
N ALA A 251 -6.57 9.22 -11.40
CA ALA A 251 -7.33 10.24 -10.69
C ALA A 251 -6.51 10.91 -9.56
N ALA A 252 -5.75 10.14 -8.79
CA ALA A 252 -4.85 10.68 -7.76
C ALA A 252 -3.67 11.47 -8.37
N ASN A 253 -3.19 11.10 -9.56
CA ASN A 253 -2.14 11.83 -10.29
C ASN A 253 -2.64 13.12 -10.94
N SER A 254 -3.86 13.12 -11.50
CA SER A 254 -4.47 14.30 -12.10
C SER A 254 -5.03 15.29 -11.07
N TYR A 255 -5.28 14.86 -9.82
CA TYR A 255 -5.72 15.74 -8.72
C TYR A 255 -4.79 16.95 -8.53
N VAL A 256 -5.35 18.16 -8.66
CA VAL A 256 -4.66 19.42 -8.38
C VAL A 256 -5.01 19.85 -6.95
N ASP A 257 -4.02 19.73 -6.08
CA ASP A 257 -4.07 20.14 -4.68
C ASP A 257 -4.19 21.67 -4.57
N PRO A 258 -5.30 22.25 -4.06
CA PRO A 258 -5.52 23.70 -4.05
C PRO A 258 -4.53 24.49 -3.19
N ALA A 259 -3.77 23.83 -2.31
CA ALA A 259 -2.72 24.47 -1.53
C ALA A 259 -1.42 24.68 -2.34
N LEU A 260 -1.30 24.09 -3.53
CA LEU A 260 -0.13 24.25 -4.41
C LEU A 260 -0.33 25.42 -5.38
N VAL A 261 0.34 26.53 -5.09
CA VAL A 261 0.46 27.66 -6.01
C VAL A 261 1.29 27.24 -7.24
N GLN A 262 0.73 27.46 -8.44
CA GLN A 262 1.45 27.28 -9.70
C GLN A 262 2.63 28.27 -9.76
N PRO A 263 3.87 27.83 -10.10
CA PRO A 263 5.01 28.74 -10.19
C PRO A 263 4.84 29.71 -11.36
N ASP A 264 5.09 30.99 -11.12
CA ASP A 264 5.18 32.04 -12.14
C ASP A 264 6.55 32.04 -12.84
N SER A 265 7.62 31.70 -12.10
CA SER A 265 9.01 31.79 -12.55
C SER A 265 9.29 30.98 -13.83
N PRO A 266 9.95 31.58 -14.85
CA PRO A 266 10.32 30.89 -16.08
C PRO A 266 11.33 29.75 -15.84
N THR A 267 12.02 29.73 -14.70
CA THR A 267 13.00 28.69 -14.31
C THR A 267 12.38 27.36 -13.87
N ARG A 268 11.06 27.24 -13.93
CA ARG A 268 10.29 26.08 -13.46
C ARG A 268 9.36 25.55 -14.54
N SER A 269 9.24 24.23 -14.64
CA SER A 269 8.18 23.58 -15.44
C SER A 269 6.82 23.78 -14.78
N GLY A 270 5.75 23.74 -15.58
CA GLY A 270 4.39 24.06 -15.15
C GLY A 270 4.08 25.55 -14.99
N SER A 271 5.04 26.44 -15.21
CA SER A 271 4.80 27.89 -15.28
C SER A 271 4.00 28.29 -16.53
N PRO A 272 3.41 29.49 -16.60
CA PRO A 272 2.64 29.94 -17.77
C PRO A 272 3.42 29.96 -19.10
N VAL A 273 4.75 29.93 -19.04
CA VAL A 273 5.67 29.88 -20.19
C VAL A 273 6.31 28.50 -20.40
N SER A 274 5.87 27.47 -19.66
CA SER A 274 6.37 26.11 -19.72
C SER A 274 5.79 25.32 -20.90
N MET A 275 6.59 24.46 -21.54
CA MET A 275 6.09 23.52 -22.56
C MET A 275 5.25 22.40 -21.93
N ALA A 276 5.54 22.00 -20.69
CA ALA A 276 4.70 21.10 -19.90
C ALA A 276 3.69 21.93 -19.08
N SER A 277 2.38 21.64 -19.20
CA SER A 277 1.35 22.40 -18.49
C SER A 277 1.24 22.01 -17.01
N TRP A 278 0.78 22.91 -16.16
CA TRP A 278 0.61 22.64 -14.72
C TRP A 278 -0.20 21.38 -14.38
N PRO A 279 -1.33 21.07 -15.08
CA PRO A 279 -2.03 19.80 -14.90
C PRO A 279 -1.23 18.57 -15.36
N SER A 280 -0.42 18.68 -16.42
CA SER A 280 0.27 17.54 -17.03
C SER A 280 1.48 17.02 -16.23
N LEU A 281 1.94 17.77 -15.23
CA LEU A 281 3.06 17.38 -14.36
C LEU A 281 2.74 16.23 -13.39
N GLY A 282 1.47 15.86 -13.24
CA GLY A 282 1.03 14.95 -12.18
C GLY A 282 1.14 15.56 -10.76
N ALA A 283 0.53 14.91 -9.79
CA ALA A 283 0.38 15.45 -8.43
C ALA A 283 1.73 15.62 -7.71
N GLN A 284 2.67 14.70 -7.92
CA GLN A 284 4.00 14.79 -7.32
C GLN A 284 4.91 15.78 -8.05
N GLY A 285 4.82 15.87 -9.39
CA GLY A 285 5.54 16.86 -10.18
C GLY A 285 5.17 18.28 -9.78
N ARG A 286 3.86 18.57 -9.62
CA ARG A 286 3.36 19.84 -9.05
C ARG A 286 3.99 20.17 -7.70
N ARG A 287 4.04 19.22 -6.77
CA ARG A 287 4.67 19.41 -5.43
C ARG A 287 6.16 19.73 -5.54
N PHE A 288 6.88 19.01 -6.41
CA PHE A 288 8.31 19.21 -6.63
C PHE A 288 8.61 20.61 -7.23
N VAL A 289 7.90 21.04 -8.28
CA VAL A 289 8.16 22.33 -8.93
C VAL A 289 7.56 23.54 -8.19
N ALA A 290 6.55 23.36 -7.33
CA ALA A 290 6.06 24.45 -6.47
C ALA A 290 6.93 24.66 -5.22
N GLY A 291 7.56 23.60 -4.70
CA GLY A 291 8.33 23.65 -3.45
C GLY A 291 9.42 24.73 -3.41
N THR A 292 9.70 25.23 -2.21
CA THR A 292 10.80 26.17 -1.94
C THR A 292 12.17 25.49 -1.91
N PRO A 293 13.28 26.25 -2.01
CA PRO A 293 13.38 27.67 -2.38
C PRO A 293 13.36 27.90 -3.90
N ALA A 294 13.15 29.15 -4.32
CA ALA A 294 12.85 29.51 -5.71
C ALA A 294 14.05 29.64 -6.67
N ARG A 295 15.30 29.59 -6.17
CA ARG A 295 16.52 29.89 -6.97
C ARG A 295 16.96 28.75 -7.89
N THR A 296 16.84 27.51 -7.43
CA THR A 296 17.11 26.30 -8.23
C THR A 296 16.13 26.15 -9.40
N VAL A 297 16.67 25.84 -10.58
CA VAL A 297 15.87 25.41 -11.74
C VAL A 297 15.23 24.05 -11.42
N ARG A 298 13.92 23.93 -11.64
CA ARG A 298 13.19 22.66 -11.44
C ARG A 298 12.44 22.28 -12.71
N VAL A 299 13.04 21.38 -13.46
CA VAL A 299 12.41 20.74 -14.62
C VAL A 299 11.73 19.45 -14.16
N TYR A 300 10.48 19.29 -14.56
CA TYR A 300 9.76 18.04 -14.32
C TYR A 300 8.83 17.75 -15.50
N VAL A 301 8.79 16.48 -15.93
CA VAL A 301 7.88 16.00 -16.97
C VAL A 301 7.01 14.89 -16.40
N GLY A 302 5.70 15.11 -16.37
CA GLY A 302 4.71 14.12 -15.93
C GLY A 302 4.31 13.15 -17.06
N LEU A 303 3.58 12.08 -16.72
CA LEU A 303 3.10 11.10 -17.70
C LEU A 303 2.26 11.76 -18.80
N ASP A 304 1.38 12.68 -18.41
CA ASP A 304 0.42 13.35 -19.30
C ASP A 304 1.04 14.51 -20.10
N SER A 305 2.35 14.78 -19.92
CA SER A 305 3.03 15.91 -20.58
C SER A 305 3.46 15.61 -22.02
N ALA A 306 3.60 14.34 -22.39
CA ALA A 306 3.81 13.87 -23.76
C ALA A 306 3.44 12.37 -23.84
N PRO A 307 3.03 11.83 -25.02
CA PRO A 307 2.36 10.53 -25.10
C PRO A 307 3.25 9.33 -24.73
N ASP A 308 4.51 9.35 -25.12
CA ASP A 308 5.47 8.25 -24.97
C ASP A 308 6.74 8.67 -24.20
N LEU A 309 7.61 7.70 -23.88
CA LEU A 309 8.81 7.93 -23.08
C LEU A 309 9.83 8.83 -23.79
N ASP A 310 10.08 8.62 -25.07
CA ASP A 310 11.09 9.39 -25.83
C ASP A 310 10.61 10.83 -26.06
N SER A 311 9.32 11.03 -26.36
CA SER A 311 8.71 12.36 -26.43
C SER A 311 8.76 13.09 -25.08
N ARG A 312 8.57 12.40 -23.95
CA ARG A 312 8.72 12.97 -22.60
C ARG A 312 10.17 13.32 -22.27
N VAL A 313 11.14 12.47 -22.64
CA VAL A 313 12.57 12.76 -22.48
C VAL A 313 12.98 13.96 -23.33
N ALA A 314 12.58 14.00 -24.60
CA ALA A 314 12.85 15.14 -25.49
C ALA A 314 12.21 16.45 -24.97
N LEU A 315 11.04 16.37 -24.32
CA LEU A 315 10.43 17.49 -23.62
C LEU A 315 11.25 17.93 -22.39
N ALA A 316 11.80 17.01 -21.62
CA ALA A 316 12.67 17.32 -20.47
C ALA A 316 13.95 18.06 -20.89
N ILE A 317 14.56 17.67 -22.02
CA ILE A 317 15.73 18.37 -22.58
C ILE A 317 15.35 19.80 -23.02
N ARG A 318 14.24 19.98 -23.74
CA ARG A 318 13.77 21.32 -24.15
C ARG A 318 13.40 22.21 -22.96
N GLU A 319 12.82 21.64 -21.90
CA GLU A 319 12.57 22.36 -20.66
C GLU A 319 13.87 22.75 -19.94
N LEU A 320 14.90 21.90 -19.93
CA LEU A 320 16.24 22.25 -19.41
C LEU A 320 16.89 23.40 -20.19
N GLU A 321 16.70 23.45 -21.51
CA GLU A 321 17.15 24.58 -22.33
C GLU A 321 16.36 25.85 -22.03
N ARG A 322 15.01 25.77 -22.00
CA ARG A 322 14.10 26.90 -21.78
C ARG A 322 14.22 27.52 -20.38
N THR A 323 14.45 26.71 -19.36
CA THR A 323 14.50 27.16 -17.95
C THR A 323 15.83 27.82 -17.55
N GLY A 324 16.85 27.80 -18.44
CA GLY A 324 18.22 28.19 -18.07
C GLY A 324 18.95 27.11 -17.27
N GLY A 325 18.53 25.84 -17.39
CA GLY A 325 19.04 24.72 -16.61
C GLY A 325 20.40 24.21 -17.09
N LEU A 326 20.67 24.24 -18.39
CA LEU A 326 21.96 23.86 -18.97
C LEU A 326 23.07 24.90 -18.73
N GLN A 327 22.71 26.09 -18.25
CA GLN A 327 23.60 27.22 -17.96
C GLN A 327 23.93 27.35 -16.46
N ARG A 328 23.48 26.40 -15.62
CA ARG A 328 23.87 26.30 -14.21
C ARG A 328 25.17 25.53 -14.08
N ARG A 329 25.97 25.78 -13.03
CA ARG A 329 27.23 25.03 -12.84
C ARG A 329 27.04 23.56 -12.50
N ASN A 330 25.86 23.18 -12.02
CA ASN A 330 25.55 21.83 -11.54
C ASN A 330 24.19 21.38 -12.10
N LEU A 331 24.09 20.13 -12.54
CA LEU A 331 22.84 19.52 -12.99
C LEU A 331 22.67 18.16 -12.30
N VAL A 332 21.54 17.96 -11.62
CA VAL A 332 21.21 16.70 -10.94
C VAL A 332 20.05 16.02 -11.66
N VAL A 333 20.30 14.81 -12.17
CA VAL A 333 19.24 13.91 -12.62
C VAL A 333 18.59 13.31 -11.37
N THR A 334 17.39 13.77 -11.04
CA THR A 334 16.64 13.34 -9.86
C THR A 334 15.65 12.25 -10.25
N VAL A 335 16.00 10.98 -9.98
CA VAL A 335 15.17 9.81 -10.31
C VAL A 335 14.06 9.67 -9.26
N PRO A 336 12.78 9.77 -9.64
CA PRO A 336 11.67 9.71 -8.68
C PRO A 336 11.40 8.30 -8.15
N THR A 337 10.62 8.23 -7.08
CA THR A 337 10.07 7.01 -6.51
C THR A 337 8.59 6.84 -6.89
N GLY A 338 8.26 5.70 -7.48
CA GLY A 338 6.89 5.25 -7.71
C GLY A 338 6.06 6.21 -8.56
N SER A 339 5.09 6.87 -7.93
CA SER A 339 4.13 7.79 -8.57
C SER A 339 4.75 9.14 -9.03
N GLY A 340 6.04 9.16 -9.39
CA GLY A 340 6.77 10.40 -9.67
C GLY A 340 7.25 11.18 -8.44
N TRP A 341 7.32 10.58 -7.25
CA TRP A 341 7.67 11.32 -6.04
C TRP A 341 9.17 11.63 -5.94
N ILE A 342 9.51 12.91 -5.73
CA ILE A 342 10.84 13.40 -5.39
C ILE A 342 10.71 14.13 -4.05
N ASP A 343 11.57 13.81 -3.08
CA ASP A 343 11.50 14.43 -1.76
C ASP A 343 11.82 15.94 -1.83
N SER A 344 10.93 16.74 -1.25
CA SER A 344 11.11 18.18 -1.13
C SER A 344 12.33 18.55 -0.28
N ASP A 345 12.71 17.72 0.69
CA ASP A 345 13.87 18.00 1.55
C ASP A 345 15.18 17.67 0.85
N ALA A 346 15.20 16.67 -0.04
CA ALA A 346 16.30 16.48 -0.98
C ALA A 346 16.43 17.68 -1.93
N ALA A 347 15.33 18.17 -2.50
CA ALA A 347 15.35 19.34 -3.38
C ALA A 347 15.81 20.64 -2.67
N LYS A 348 15.52 20.80 -1.37
CA LYS A 348 16.07 21.88 -0.52
C LYS A 348 17.56 21.66 -0.23
N GLY A 349 17.95 20.43 0.10
CA GLY A 349 19.34 20.06 0.39
C GLY A 349 20.26 20.28 -0.81
N LEU A 350 19.78 19.98 -2.02
CA LEU A 350 20.52 20.19 -3.27
C LEU A 350 20.64 21.68 -3.62
N ASP A 351 19.58 22.49 -3.42
CA ASP A 351 19.68 23.95 -3.54
C ASP A 351 20.74 24.50 -2.58
N ALA A 352 20.68 24.13 -1.29
CA ALA A 352 21.64 24.55 -0.27
C ALA A 352 23.09 24.11 -0.58
N ARG A 353 23.27 22.87 -1.04
CA ARG A 353 24.57 22.26 -1.42
C ARG A 353 25.29 23.03 -2.53
N PHE A 354 24.55 23.72 -3.39
CA PHE A 354 25.05 24.45 -4.56
C PHE A 354 24.71 25.95 -4.53
N GLY A 355 24.25 26.50 -3.40
CA GLY A 355 23.88 27.91 -3.25
C GLY A 355 22.72 28.39 -4.14
N GLY A 356 21.91 27.46 -4.66
CA GLY A 356 20.89 27.70 -5.67
C GLY A 356 21.41 27.70 -7.12
N ASP A 357 22.70 27.48 -7.36
CA ASP A 357 23.29 27.30 -8.70
C ASP A 357 23.25 25.82 -9.14
N VAL A 358 22.03 25.31 -9.26
CA VAL A 358 21.76 23.93 -9.70
C VAL A 358 20.47 23.86 -10.52
N ALA A 359 20.45 22.94 -11.47
CA ALA A 359 19.25 22.47 -12.16
C ALA A 359 18.90 21.05 -11.72
N LEU A 360 17.65 20.82 -11.32
CA LEU A 360 17.11 19.51 -10.98
C LEU A 360 16.15 19.06 -12.10
N VAL A 361 16.36 17.86 -12.64
CA VAL A 361 15.49 17.28 -13.70
C VAL A 361 14.90 15.94 -13.28
N GLY A 362 13.57 15.86 -13.29
CA GLY A 362 12.80 14.65 -13.00
C GLY A 362 11.85 14.24 -14.12
N LEU A 363 11.61 12.93 -14.25
CA LEU A 363 10.70 12.36 -15.25
C LEU A 363 9.81 11.30 -14.60
N GLN A 364 8.50 11.44 -14.73
CA GLN A 364 7.54 10.47 -14.21
C GLN A 364 7.50 9.21 -15.08
N TYR A 365 7.61 8.04 -14.44
CA TYR A 365 7.48 6.73 -15.09
C TYR A 365 6.23 5.94 -14.67
N SER A 366 5.55 6.35 -13.60
CA SER A 366 4.31 5.73 -13.12
C SER A 366 3.47 6.71 -12.30
N ASP A 367 2.18 6.43 -12.21
CA ASP A 367 1.19 7.01 -11.29
C ASP A 367 0.97 6.12 -10.05
N ALA A 368 1.38 4.84 -10.11
CA ALA A 368 1.11 3.85 -9.07
C ALA A 368 1.91 4.12 -7.77
N PRO A 369 1.34 3.83 -6.59
CA PRO A 369 1.98 4.09 -5.30
C PRO A 369 3.37 3.45 -5.14
N SER A 370 4.20 4.07 -4.28
CA SER A 370 5.58 3.63 -3.99
C SER A 370 5.68 2.17 -3.55
N TRP A 371 4.74 1.65 -2.76
CA TRP A 371 4.76 0.24 -2.33
C TRP A 371 4.40 -0.73 -3.46
N VAL A 372 3.49 -0.35 -4.37
CA VAL A 372 3.12 -1.17 -5.55
C VAL A 372 4.29 -1.25 -6.52
N THR A 373 4.91 -0.10 -6.79
CA THR A 373 6.08 0.00 -7.67
C THR A 373 7.33 -0.61 -7.03
N PHE A 374 7.49 -0.57 -5.71
CA PHE A 374 8.55 -1.31 -5.01
C PHE A 374 8.45 -2.83 -5.25
N MET A 375 7.23 -3.39 -5.22
CA MET A 375 7.02 -4.82 -5.47
C MET A 375 7.06 -5.22 -6.95
N PHE A 376 6.61 -4.36 -7.87
CA PHE A 376 6.34 -4.74 -9.27
C PHE A 376 6.88 -3.79 -10.35
N GLY A 377 7.42 -2.63 -9.97
CA GLY A 377 7.73 -1.51 -10.87
C GLY A 377 9.22 -1.15 -11.00
N ARG A 378 10.14 -2.00 -10.52
CA ARG A 378 11.60 -1.78 -10.64
C ARG A 378 12.01 -1.50 -12.08
N ASN A 379 11.65 -2.38 -13.02
CA ASN A 379 12.07 -2.28 -14.42
C ASN A 379 11.73 -0.92 -15.05
N ALA A 380 10.54 -0.36 -14.76
CA ALA A 380 10.11 0.93 -15.29
C ALA A 380 10.89 2.12 -14.69
N ALA A 381 11.30 2.02 -13.42
CA ALA A 381 12.16 3.01 -12.77
C ALA A 381 13.57 3.02 -13.39
N GLU A 382 14.12 1.83 -13.63
CA GLU A 382 15.41 1.67 -14.30
C GLU A 382 15.40 2.11 -15.76
N GLU A 383 14.35 1.74 -16.51
CA GLU A 383 14.15 2.12 -17.91
C GLU A 383 14.05 3.64 -18.05
N SER A 384 13.21 4.29 -17.23
CA SER A 384 13.06 5.75 -17.23
C SER A 384 14.35 6.48 -16.82
N ALA A 385 15.08 5.97 -15.82
CA ALA A 385 16.37 6.54 -15.42
C ALA A 385 17.40 6.45 -16.57
N ARG A 386 17.51 5.29 -17.23
CA ARG A 386 18.38 5.10 -18.41
C ARG A 386 17.93 5.93 -19.62
N ALA A 387 16.63 6.13 -19.80
CA ALA A 387 16.08 6.94 -20.88
C ALA A 387 16.29 8.44 -20.67
N LEU A 388 16.21 8.96 -19.44
CA LEU A 388 16.48 10.37 -19.14
C LEU A 388 17.97 10.68 -19.07
N PHE A 389 18.77 9.85 -18.39
CA PHE A 389 20.17 10.18 -18.11
C PHE A 389 21.01 10.28 -19.40
N ARG A 390 20.89 9.30 -20.32
CA ARG A 390 21.73 9.24 -21.52
C ARG A 390 21.55 10.48 -22.44
N PRO A 391 20.34 10.98 -22.73
CA PRO A 391 20.18 12.21 -23.51
C PRO A 391 20.56 13.49 -22.75
N VAL A 392 20.48 13.51 -21.41
CA VAL A 392 21.04 14.61 -20.61
C VAL A 392 22.57 14.62 -20.74
N GLU A 393 23.23 13.49 -20.50
CA GLU A 393 24.67 13.25 -20.68
C GLU A 393 25.15 13.62 -22.10
N GLN A 394 24.43 13.16 -23.13
CA GLN A 394 24.71 13.50 -24.52
C GLN A 394 24.48 14.98 -24.83
N ARG A 395 23.47 15.64 -24.22
CA ARG A 395 23.24 17.06 -24.45
C ARG A 395 24.33 17.91 -23.80
N ILE A 396 24.72 17.62 -22.56
CA ILE A 396 25.75 18.41 -21.88
C ILE A 396 27.12 18.28 -22.54
N SER A 397 27.47 17.12 -23.11
CA SER A 397 28.75 16.93 -23.82
C SER A 397 28.87 17.72 -25.14
N THR A 398 27.79 18.40 -25.58
CA THR A 398 27.80 19.34 -26.71
C THR A 398 27.93 20.82 -26.31
N LEU A 399 28.09 21.12 -25.01
CA LEU A 399 28.18 22.49 -24.49
C LEU A 399 29.65 22.93 -24.33
N PRO A 400 30.00 24.21 -24.61
CA PRO A 400 31.37 24.71 -24.40
C PRO A 400 31.81 24.75 -22.93
N ASP A 401 30.86 24.98 -22.00
CA ASP A 401 31.05 24.95 -20.55
C ASP A 401 29.94 24.04 -19.96
N PRO A 402 30.19 22.73 -19.83
CA PRO A 402 29.17 21.77 -19.43
C PRO A 402 28.93 21.77 -17.91
N PRO A 403 27.66 21.66 -17.44
CA PRO A 403 27.37 21.54 -16.02
C PRO A 403 27.98 20.27 -15.42
N LYS A 404 28.44 20.36 -14.17
CA LYS A 404 28.81 19.18 -13.37
C LYS A 404 27.59 18.28 -13.21
N LEU A 405 27.64 17.08 -13.80
CA LEU A 405 26.54 16.12 -13.79
C LEU A 405 26.55 15.27 -12.52
N PHE A 406 25.43 15.26 -11.81
CA PHE A 406 25.18 14.43 -10.64
C PHE A 406 23.91 13.60 -10.85
N ILE A 407 23.77 12.53 -10.07
CA ILE A 407 22.55 11.72 -10.03
C ILE A 407 22.07 11.53 -8.59
N TYR A 408 20.76 11.61 -8.40
CA TYR A 408 20.11 11.43 -7.10
C TYR A 408 18.95 10.46 -7.24
N GLY A 409 18.80 9.57 -6.26
CA GLY A 409 17.62 8.74 -6.12
C GLY A 409 17.38 8.36 -4.68
N GLN A 410 16.09 8.28 -4.31
CA GLN A 410 15.64 7.68 -3.05
C GLN A 410 14.93 6.36 -3.36
N SER A 411 14.95 5.40 -2.44
CA SER A 411 14.10 4.19 -2.52
C SER A 411 14.29 3.43 -3.85
N LEU A 412 13.20 3.11 -4.53
CA LEU A 412 13.20 2.56 -5.89
C LEU A 412 13.89 3.46 -6.92
N GLY A 413 13.87 4.77 -6.74
CA GLY A 413 14.63 5.72 -7.56
C GLY A 413 16.14 5.63 -7.36
N ALA A 414 16.62 5.20 -6.19
CA ALA A 414 18.04 4.91 -5.96
C ALA A 414 18.49 3.68 -6.78
N LEU A 415 17.65 2.62 -6.81
CA LEU A 415 17.88 1.45 -7.65
C LEU A 415 17.83 1.82 -9.15
N GLY A 416 16.82 2.59 -9.56
CA GLY A 416 16.66 3.08 -10.92
C GLY A 416 17.87 3.90 -11.38
N GLY A 417 18.30 4.88 -10.59
CA GLY A 417 19.47 5.70 -10.87
C GLY A 417 20.78 4.91 -10.89
N SER A 418 20.99 3.99 -9.94
CA SER A 418 22.19 3.14 -9.94
C SER A 418 22.24 2.23 -11.16
N SER A 419 21.10 1.76 -11.67
CA SER A 419 21.01 0.89 -12.85
C SER A 419 21.38 1.55 -14.19
N VAL A 420 21.77 2.83 -14.18
CA VAL A 420 22.28 3.59 -15.34
C VAL A 420 23.73 3.22 -15.68
N PHE A 421 24.46 2.68 -14.72
CA PHE A 421 25.89 2.36 -14.83
C PHE A 421 26.11 0.85 -14.70
N THR A 422 27.14 0.33 -15.36
CA THR A 422 27.52 -1.09 -15.27
C THR A 422 28.19 -1.44 -13.94
N ASP A 423 28.95 -0.50 -13.40
CA ASP A 423 29.85 -0.66 -12.26
C ASP A 423 30.22 0.72 -11.67
N ASP A 424 30.91 0.69 -10.52
CA ASP A 424 31.40 1.89 -9.82
C ASP A 424 32.29 2.78 -10.71
N ALA A 425 33.16 2.19 -11.52
CA ALA A 425 34.05 2.96 -12.38
C ALA A 425 33.29 3.61 -13.55
N ASP A 426 32.17 3.04 -14.01
CA ASP A 426 31.29 3.67 -14.99
C ASP A 426 30.50 4.85 -14.40
N GLN A 427 29.96 4.70 -13.19
CA GLN A 427 29.37 5.80 -12.44
C GLN A 427 30.38 6.95 -12.26
N ASP A 428 31.62 6.62 -11.92
CA ASP A 428 32.65 7.60 -11.60
C ASP A 428 33.28 8.27 -12.84
N ARG A 429 33.24 7.62 -14.01
CA ARG A 429 33.56 8.25 -15.30
C ARG A 429 32.47 9.22 -15.78
N ARG A 430 31.20 8.91 -15.50
CA ARG A 430 30.02 9.55 -16.12
C ARG A 430 29.29 10.55 -15.21
N THR A 431 29.63 10.61 -13.93
CA THR A 431 29.11 11.58 -12.97
C THR A 431 30.22 12.20 -12.12
N CYS A 432 29.99 13.42 -11.64
CA CYS A 432 30.79 14.03 -10.59
C CYS A 432 30.52 13.43 -9.20
N GLY A 433 29.35 12.81 -9.01
CA GLY A 433 28.96 12.10 -7.80
C GLY A 433 27.50 11.67 -7.81
N ALA A 434 27.17 10.71 -6.97
CA ALA A 434 25.83 10.17 -6.78
C ALA A 434 25.38 10.24 -5.31
N LEU A 435 24.07 10.28 -5.07
CA LEU A 435 23.52 10.05 -3.72
C LEU A 435 22.30 9.12 -3.77
N TRP A 436 22.38 8.07 -2.96
CA TRP A 436 21.41 6.98 -2.88
C TRP A 436 20.78 6.94 -1.49
N ALA A 437 19.55 7.44 -1.35
CA ALA A 437 18.83 7.50 -0.08
C ALA A 437 17.89 6.30 0.12
N GLY A 438 18.07 5.54 1.19
CA GLY A 438 17.28 4.34 1.51
C GLY A 438 17.20 3.28 0.40
N PRO A 439 18.29 2.88 -0.27
CA PRO A 439 18.24 1.87 -1.34
C PRO A 439 17.75 0.51 -0.79
N PRO A 440 16.67 -0.07 -1.33
CA PRO A 440 16.11 -1.31 -0.81
C PRO A 440 17.09 -2.49 -0.87
N ALA A 441 17.29 -3.13 0.28
CA ALA A 441 18.28 -4.20 0.50
C ALA A 441 19.73 -3.81 0.09
N GLY A 442 20.06 -2.52 0.05
CA GLY A 442 21.43 -2.00 -0.18
C GLY A 442 21.99 -2.09 -1.60
N ASN A 443 21.21 -2.53 -2.59
CA ASN A 443 21.72 -2.91 -3.92
C ASN A 443 21.95 -1.69 -4.84
N VAL A 444 23.00 -0.91 -4.60
CA VAL A 444 23.43 0.23 -5.43
C VAL A 444 24.95 0.27 -5.60
N HIS A 445 25.43 1.04 -6.58
CA HIS A 445 26.85 1.34 -6.77
C HIS A 445 27.37 2.26 -5.65
N HIS A 446 28.63 2.06 -5.28
CA HIS A 446 29.31 2.55 -4.08
C HIS A 446 30.55 3.43 -4.34
N GLY A 447 30.92 3.73 -5.60
CA GLY A 447 32.10 4.56 -5.99
C GLY A 447 32.10 6.00 -5.44
N ARG A 448 31.98 7.02 -6.28
CA ARG A 448 31.67 8.40 -5.85
C ARG A 448 30.19 8.58 -5.47
N ALA A 449 29.64 7.59 -4.78
CA ALA A 449 28.27 7.57 -4.28
C ALA A 449 28.23 7.76 -2.76
N LYS A 450 27.38 8.68 -2.28
CA LYS A 450 26.99 8.68 -0.86
C LYS A 450 25.72 7.86 -0.70
N VAL A 451 25.82 6.72 -0.03
CA VAL A 451 24.65 6.00 0.46
C VAL A 451 24.20 6.63 1.78
N LEU A 452 22.89 6.86 1.92
CA LEU A 452 22.22 7.17 3.18
C LEU A 452 21.26 6.03 3.51
N ALA A 453 21.43 5.43 4.68
CA ALA A 453 20.57 4.37 5.20
C ALA A 453 20.38 4.58 6.71
N ASN A 454 19.15 4.65 7.20
CA ASN A 454 18.86 4.77 8.63
C ASN A 454 18.70 3.37 9.24
N ALA A 455 19.15 3.18 10.48
CA ALA A 455 18.99 1.92 11.20
C ALA A 455 17.53 1.57 11.43
N SER A 456 16.66 2.56 11.63
CA SER A 456 15.21 2.37 11.71
C SER A 456 14.49 2.20 10.36
N ASP A 457 15.16 2.31 9.21
CA ASP A 457 14.50 2.19 7.89
C ASP A 457 14.12 0.72 7.56
N PRO A 458 12.81 0.37 7.50
CA PRO A 458 12.39 -0.95 7.08
C PRO A 458 12.66 -1.21 5.59
N VAL A 459 12.72 -0.17 4.74
CA VAL A 459 12.90 -0.33 3.29
C VAL A 459 14.30 -0.82 2.95
N VAL A 460 15.33 -0.27 3.60
CA VAL A 460 16.72 -0.75 3.46
C VAL A 460 16.84 -2.18 3.98
N ARG A 461 16.20 -2.51 5.11
CA ARG A 461 16.40 -3.80 5.79
C ARG A 461 15.49 -4.92 5.29
N TRP A 462 14.37 -4.63 4.63
CA TRP A 462 13.42 -5.66 4.20
C TRP A 462 13.98 -6.50 3.04
N SER A 463 14.12 -7.80 3.29
CA SER A 463 14.39 -8.79 2.26
C SER A 463 13.85 -10.16 2.68
N PRO A 464 13.57 -11.08 1.73
CA PRO A 464 13.20 -12.46 2.06
C PRO A 464 14.24 -13.18 2.93
N SER A 465 15.53 -12.79 2.89
CA SER A 465 16.53 -13.45 3.72
C SER A 465 16.42 -13.14 5.21
N LEU A 466 15.68 -12.10 5.64
CA LEU A 466 15.39 -11.87 7.07
C LEU A 466 14.69 -13.05 7.76
N LEU A 467 14.08 -13.96 6.99
CA LEU A 467 13.50 -15.20 7.48
C LEU A 467 14.54 -16.16 8.08
N TRP A 468 15.81 -16.13 7.60
CA TRP A 468 16.86 -17.09 7.97
C TRP A 468 18.29 -16.51 8.10
N ARG A 469 18.51 -15.21 7.84
CA ARG A 469 19.76 -14.47 8.11
C ARG A 469 19.46 -13.12 8.77
N ALA A 470 20.35 -12.68 9.63
CA ALA A 470 20.35 -11.32 10.18
C ALA A 470 20.52 -10.27 9.06
N PRO A 471 20.01 -9.04 9.24
CA PRO A 471 20.33 -7.93 8.35
C PRO A 471 21.81 -7.57 8.45
N ASP A 472 22.42 -7.15 7.35
CA ASP A 472 23.66 -6.38 7.40
C ASP A 472 23.35 -4.97 7.95
N LEU A 473 24.26 -4.44 8.75
CA LEU A 473 24.20 -3.10 9.36
C LEU A 473 25.42 -2.23 8.97
N THR A 474 26.29 -2.75 8.10
CA THR A 474 27.48 -2.06 7.61
C THR A 474 27.11 -0.77 6.86
N GLY A 475 27.73 0.35 7.23
CA GLY A 475 27.48 1.66 6.60
C GLY A 475 26.14 2.32 6.96
N ILE A 476 25.30 1.71 7.81
CA ILE A 476 24.00 2.25 8.21
C ILE A 476 24.18 3.30 9.33
N ARG A 477 23.46 4.42 9.24
CA ARG A 477 23.41 5.47 10.26
C ARG A 477 22.66 4.98 11.51
N PRO A 478 23.27 4.97 12.70
CA PRO A 478 22.56 4.68 13.95
C PRO A 478 21.69 5.88 14.33
N ASP A 479 20.38 5.81 14.07
CA ASP A 479 19.40 6.86 14.36
C ASP A 479 18.44 6.51 15.51
N ALA A 480 18.22 5.21 15.78
CA ALA A 480 17.34 4.72 16.82
C ALA A 480 17.77 3.32 17.33
N PRO A 481 17.28 2.86 18.50
CA PRO A 481 17.50 1.50 18.99
C PRO A 481 17.15 0.41 17.95
N VAL A 482 18.07 -0.53 17.74
CA VAL A 482 17.91 -1.65 16.80
C VAL A 482 17.45 -2.90 17.55
N PRO A 483 16.34 -3.54 17.16
CA PRO A 483 15.90 -4.77 17.83
C PRO A 483 16.81 -5.94 17.45
N GLN A 484 16.99 -6.87 18.38
CA GLN A 484 17.71 -8.13 18.12
C GLN A 484 17.03 -8.89 16.97
N TRP A 485 17.84 -9.47 16.08
CA TRP A 485 17.30 -10.28 14.99
C TRP A 485 16.79 -11.63 15.51
N LEU A 486 15.53 -11.93 15.18
CA LEU A 486 14.85 -13.18 15.49
C LEU A 486 14.34 -13.80 14.17
N PRO A 487 14.73 -15.04 13.82
CA PRO A 487 14.28 -15.71 12.60
C PRO A 487 12.75 -15.68 12.47
N VAL A 488 12.27 -15.40 11.25
CA VAL A 488 10.85 -15.15 10.90
C VAL A 488 10.21 -13.94 11.58
N ILE A 489 10.39 -13.73 12.88
CA ILE A 489 9.78 -12.63 13.64
C ILE A 489 10.29 -11.28 13.11
N SER A 490 11.59 -11.09 12.93
CA SER A 490 12.13 -9.83 12.37
C SER A 490 11.68 -9.59 10.92
N PHE A 491 11.46 -10.64 10.11
CA PHE A 491 10.84 -10.47 8.79
C PHE A 491 9.39 -9.95 8.91
N LEU A 492 8.57 -10.55 9.78
CA LEU A 492 7.20 -10.11 10.02
C LEU A 492 7.13 -8.67 10.57
N GLN A 493 8.00 -8.33 11.52
CA GLN A 493 8.07 -7.00 12.13
C GLN A 493 8.51 -5.95 11.11
N THR A 494 9.61 -6.17 10.38
CA THR A 494 10.04 -5.25 9.30
C THR A 494 8.98 -5.13 8.19
N THR A 495 8.27 -6.22 7.84
CA THR A 495 7.16 -6.18 6.86
C THR A 495 5.99 -5.31 7.34
N ALA A 496 5.68 -5.32 8.64
CA ALA A 496 4.68 -4.43 9.22
C ALA A 496 5.15 -2.97 9.21
N ASP A 497 6.42 -2.72 9.49
CA ASP A 497 6.99 -1.37 9.56
C ASP A 497 7.08 -0.68 8.19
N LEU A 498 7.17 -1.43 7.08
CA LEU A 498 7.07 -0.88 5.72
C LEU A 498 5.84 0.01 5.51
N LEU A 499 4.72 -0.28 6.20
CA LEU A 499 3.47 0.49 6.07
C LEU A 499 3.58 1.91 6.66
N GLY A 500 4.46 2.12 7.64
CA GLY A 500 4.71 3.41 8.29
C GLY A 500 6.08 4.01 7.97
N ALA A 501 6.77 3.51 6.95
CA ALA A 501 8.16 3.83 6.66
C ALA A 501 8.45 5.34 6.50
N LEU A 502 7.46 6.11 6.03
CA LEU A 502 7.55 7.56 5.81
C LEU A 502 6.89 8.42 6.91
N ASP A 503 6.41 7.80 7.99
CA ASP A 503 5.70 8.47 9.10
C ASP A 503 6.65 8.93 10.23
N ALA A 504 7.92 8.53 10.18
CA ALA A 504 8.96 8.97 11.11
C ALA A 504 9.43 10.41 10.80
N PRO A 505 9.99 11.16 11.78
CA PRO A 505 10.61 12.45 11.52
C PRO A 505 11.85 12.37 10.61
N ALA A 506 12.23 13.50 10.00
CA ALA A 506 13.44 13.57 9.18
C ALA A 506 14.69 13.21 9.98
N GLY A 507 15.49 12.28 9.44
CA GLY A 507 16.60 11.63 10.13
C GLY A 507 16.32 10.15 10.46
N HIS A 508 15.05 9.75 10.51
CA HIS A 508 14.59 8.43 10.92
C HIS A 508 13.71 7.75 9.86
N GLY A 509 13.53 6.43 9.98
CA GLY A 509 12.80 5.60 9.03
C GLY A 509 13.28 5.82 7.60
N HIS A 510 12.36 5.94 6.65
CA HIS A 510 12.65 6.24 5.25
C HIS A 510 12.74 7.75 4.96
N ARG A 511 12.84 8.60 5.99
CA ARG A 511 13.00 10.07 5.87
C ARG A 511 14.44 10.48 6.14
N TYR A 512 15.11 10.96 5.10
CA TYR A 512 16.53 11.32 5.18
C TYR A 512 16.79 12.83 5.29
N GLY A 513 15.76 13.67 5.15
CA GLY A 513 15.86 15.12 5.34
C GLY A 513 16.71 15.82 4.27
N THR A 514 17.33 16.94 4.65
CA THR A 514 18.17 17.76 3.76
C THR A 514 19.55 17.15 3.47
N ASP A 515 19.97 16.15 4.26
CA ASP A 515 21.19 15.34 4.03
C ASP A 515 21.23 14.77 2.61
N GLN A 516 20.06 14.43 2.06
CA GLN A 516 19.84 13.93 0.70
C GLN A 516 20.38 14.85 -0.41
N GLY A 517 20.74 16.10 -0.09
CA GLY A 517 21.54 16.95 -0.96
C GLY A 517 22.81 17.52 -0.33
N THR A 518 22.82 17.83 0.97
CA THR A 518 23.98 18.47 1.60
C THR A 518 25.21 17.56 1.69
N VAL A 519 25.04 16.23 1.74
CA VAL A 519 26.17 15.27 1.70
C VAL A 519 26.38 14.61 0.33
N LEU A 520 25.84 15.18 -0.75
CA LEU A 520 26.17 14.78 -2.13
C LEU A 520 27.67 15.04 -2.39
N PRO A 521 28.47 14.00 -2.73
CA PRO A 521 29.90 14.13 -2.99
C PRO A 521 30.17 15.00 -4.22
N GLY A 522 31.37 15.57 -4.27
CA GLY A 522 31.82 16.44 -5.37
C GLY A 522 32.78 15.75 -6.33
N CYS A 523 32.92 16.39 -7.49
CA CYS A 523 34.16 16.47 -8.25
C CYS A 523 34.79 17.84 -8.00
#